data_AF-A0A2V2ZKZ9-F1
#
_entry.id   AF-A0A2V2ZKZ9-F1
#
_cell.length_a   1.000
_cell.length_b   1.000
_cell.length_c   1.000
_cell.angle_alpha   90.00
_cell.angle_beta   90.00
_cell.angle_gamma   90.00
#
_symmetry.space_group_name_H-M   'P 1'
#
loop_
_entity.id
_entity.type
_entity.pdbx_description
1 polymer ?
#
loop_
_entity_poly.entity_id
_entity_poly.type
_entity_poly.pdbx_seq_one_letter_code
_entity_poly.pdbx_strand_id
1 'polypeptide(L)'
;MSKINITLPIKELSDSLFNDRKTEQLKYYPIDRFYIVDNNYLGRILSANHLEFLFYNLEKMNPTYSVQLFVCLPELWEKLTFNDVITLIENFTSPFSLYSLVEFTYKYLEIDIMDDIFYNEKVDLKFKKDCLSYFMKTIANLYMNEFDYMELEDNLYGVNIEQIKKIRQKFKNDSNFKNVMPKEDVYNKLSAIQI
;
A
#
# COMPACT_ATOMS: atom_id res chain seq x y z
N MET A 1 19.06 -4.72 -13.46
CA MET A 1 17.77 -4.33 -12.88
C MET A 1 16.89 -5.57 -12.85
N SER A 2 16.39 -6.01 -11.69
CA SER A 2 15.38 -7.08 -11.67
C SER A 2 14.03 -6.44 -12.00
N LYS A 3 13.63 -6.52 -13.27
CA LYS A 3 12.26 -6.17 -13.65
C LYS A 3 11.30 -7.12 -12.97
N ILE A 4 10.24 -6.59 -12.36
CA ILE A 4 9.13 -7.43 -11.88
C ILE A 4 8.37 -7.91 -13.12
N ASN A 5 8.42 -9.22 -13.37
CA ASN A 5 7.72 -9.84 -14.49
C ASN A 5 6.40 -10.42 -13.98
N ILE A 6 5.29 -9.84 -14.41
CA ILE A 6 3.96 -10.31 -14.00
C ILE A 6 3.60 -11.57 -14.76
N THR A 7 3.48 -12.66 -14.03
CA THR A 7 3.00 -13.94 -14.56
C THR A 7 1.49 -13.89 -14.83
N LEU A 8 1.03 -14.68 -15.81
CA LEU A 8 -0.40 -14.77 -16.15
C LEU A 8 -1.28 -15.13 -14.93
N PRO A 9 -0.90 -16.07 -14.05
CA PRO A 9 -1.70 -16.38 -12.85
C PRO A 9 -1.87 -15.19 -11.90
N ILE A 10 -0.86 -14.33 -11.74
CA ILE A 10 -0.97 -13.13 -10.89
C ILE A 10 -1.95 -12.13 -11.46
N LYS A 11 -1.86 -11.91 -12.77
CA LYS A 11 -2.79 -11.05 -13.50
C LYS A 11 -4.21 -11.57 -13.36
N GLU A 12 -4.45 -12.84 -13.68
CA GLU A 12 -5.78 -13.46 -13.61
C GLU A 12 -6.35 -13.43 -12.19
N LEU A 13 -5.53 -13.72 -11.17
CA LEU A 13 -5.96 -13.66 -9.77
C LEU A 13 -6.38 -12.23 -9.38
N SER A 14 -5.57 -11.23 -9.73
CA SER A 14 -5.84 -9.84 -9.37
C SER A 14 -7.03 -9.26 -10.15
N ASP A 15 -7.15 -9.60 -11.44
CA ASP A 15 -8.26 -9.21 -12.30
C ASP A 15 -9.57 -9.86 -11.84
N SER A 16 -9.56 -11.14 -11.45
CA SER A 16 -10.74 -11.84 -10.90
C SER A 16 -11.20 -11.17 -9.62
N LEU A 17 -10.27 -10.94 -8.67
CA LEU A 17 -10.55 -10.26 -7.41
C LEU A 17 -11.15 -8.86 -7.63
N PHE A 18 -10.66 -8.12 -8.63
CA PHE A 18 -11.15 -6.79 -8.97
C PHE A 18 -12.49 -6.79 -9.71
N ASN A 19 -12.79 -7.81 -10.51
CA ASN A 19 -13.99 -7.83 -11.36
C ASN A 19 -15.18 -8.50 -10.67
N ASP A 20 -14.96 -9.58 -9.92
CA ASP A 20 -16.01 -10.37 -9.27
C ASP A 20 -16.75 -9.57 -8.19
N ARG A 21 -16.13 -8.52 -7.67
CA ARG A 21 -16.82 -7.58 -6.78
C ARG A 21 -17.99 -6.84 -7.46
N LYS A 22 -17.99 -6.70 -8.80
CA LYS A 22 -19.10 -6.03 -9.52
C LYS A 22 -20.37 -6.87 -9.50
N THR A 23 -20.23 -8.17 -9.27
CA THR A 23 -21.35 -9.12 -9.20
C THR A 23 -21.89 -9.28 -7.79
N GLU A 24 -21.15 -8.85 -6.75
CA GLU A 24 -21.59 -8.88 -5.36
C GLU A 24 -22.01 -7.51 -4.82
N GLN A 25 -22.93 -7.50 -3.86
CA GLN A 25 -23.24 -6.32 -3.06
C GLN A 25 -22.20 -6.21 -1.93
N LEU A 26 -21.02 -5.70 -2.25
CA LEU A 26 -20.06 -5.28 -1.21
C LEU A 26 -20.76 -4.30 -0.26
N LYS A 27 -20.83 -4.65 1.02
CA LYS A 27 -21.70 -3.95 1.97
C LYS A 27 -21.23 -2.53 2.31
N TYR A 28 -19.91 -2.28 2.26
CA TYR A 28 -19.34 -1.06 2.83
C TYR A 28 -18.18 -0.43 2.01
N TYR A 29 -17.35 -1.21 1.32
CA TYR A 29 -16.08 -0.74 0.73
C TYR A 29 -15.79 -1.39 -0.63
N PRO A 30 -14.83 -0.89 -1.44
CA PRO A 30 -14.47 -1.49 -2.72
C PRO A 30 -13.91 -2.93 -2.63
N ILE A 31 -13.51 -3.38 -1.44
CA ILE A 31 -13.18 -4.75 -1.07
C ILE A 31 -13.12 -4.87 0.47
N ASP A 32 -13.46 -6.03 1.02
CA ASP A 32 -13.26 -6.36 2.43
C ASP A 32 -12.67 -7.78 2.60
N ARG A 33 -12.16 -8.10 3.78
CA ARG A 33 -11.54 -9.40 4.04
C ARG A 33 -12.56 -10.55 4.08
N PHE A 34 -13.80 -10.29 4.49
CA PHE A 34 -14.83 -11.34 4.51
C PHE A 34 -15.06 -11.87 3.09
N TYR A 35 -15.20 -10.97 2.11
CA TYR A 35 -15.25 -11.32 0.70
C TYR A 35 -14.05 -12.14 0.24
N ILE A 36 -12.83 -11.73 0.58
CA ILE A 36 -11.59 -12.43 0.22
C ILE A 36 -11.57 -13.87 0.78
N VAL A 37 -12.08 -14.05 2.00
CA VAL A 37 -12.14 -15.35 2.67
C VAL A 37 -13.26 -16.21 2.10
N ASP A 38 -14.48 -15.69 2.03
CA ASP A 38 -15.68 -16.41 1.61
C ASP A 38 -15.59 -16.90 0.15
N ASN A 39 -14.87 -16.15 -0.70
CA ASN A 39 -14.61 -16.51 -2.09
C ASN A 39 -13.27 -17.24 -2.30
N ASN A 40 -12.64 -17.76 -1.24
CA ASN A 40 -11.42 -18.58 -1.30
C ASN A 40 -10.21 -17.89 -1.98
N TYR A 41 -10.15 -16.56 -1.92
CA TYR A 41 -9.05 -15.80 -2.48
C TYR A 41 -7.82 -15.79 -1.58
N LEU A 42 -8.00 -15.79 -0.26
CA LEU A 42 -6.89 -15.64 0.69
C LEU A 42 -5.75 -16.64 0.45
N GLY A 43 -6.07 -17.95 0.40
CA GLY A 43 -5.06 -18.99 0.19
C GLY A 43 -4.34 -18.88 -1.15
N ARG A 44 -5.07 -18.46 -2.21
CA ARG A 44 -4.51 -18.24 -3.55
C ARG A 44 -3.54 -17.07 -3.55
N ILE A 45 -3.89 -15.97 -2.89
CA ILE A 45 -3.04 -14.78 -2.73
C ILE A 45 -1.77 -15.14 -1.96
N LEU A 46 -1.88 -15.83 -0.82
CA LEU A 46 -0.72 -16.17 0.02
C LEU A 46 0.23 -17.20 -0.59
N SER A 47 -0.25 -17.97 -1.57
CA SER A 47 0.55 -18.93 -2.35
C SER A 47 1.17 -18.30 -3.60
N ALA A 48 0.75 -17.09 -3.96
CA ALA A 48 1.26 -16.38 -5.12
C ALA A 48 2.60 -15.69 -4.81
N ASN A 49 3.31 -15.27 -5.87
CA ASN A 49 4.48 -14.40 -5.70
C ASN A 49 4.00 -13.05 -5.12
N HIS A 50 4.40 -12.74 -3.87
CA HIS A 50 3.92 -11.57 -3.15
C HIS A 50 4.33 -10.26 -3.83
N LEU A 51 5.55 -10.21 -4.38
CA LEU A 51 6.08 -9.02 -5.02
C LEU A 51 5.37 -8.72 -6.34
N GLU A 52 5.12 -9.75 -7.15
CA GLU A 52 4.31 -9.60 -8.38
C GLU A 52 2.88 -9.17 -8.04
N PHE A 53 2.26 -9.76 -7.02
CA PHE A 53 0.90 -9.43 -6.60
C PHE A 53 0.78 -7.97 -6.13
N LEU A 54 1.70 -7.52 -5.27
CA LEU A 54 1.77 -6.14 -4.81
C LEU A 54 1.94 -5.18 -5.98
N PHE A 55 2.93 -5.46 -6.84
CA PHE A 55 3.22 -4.62 -8.00
C PHE A 55 2.00 -4.49 -8.90
N TYR A 56 1.37 -5.61 -9.25
CA TYR A 56 0.25 -5.59 -10.18
C TYR A 56 -0.93 -4.77 -9.64
N ASN A 57 -1.29 -4.96 -8.37
CA ASN A 57 -2.41 -4.23 -7.77
C ASN A 57 -2.08 -2.75 -7.56
N LEU A 58 -0.86 -2.38 -7.20
CA LEU A 58 -0.44 -0.97 -7.10
C LEU A 58 -0.41 -0.29 -8.48
N GLU A 59 0.02 -1.00 -9.52
CA GLU A 59 0.30 -0.43 -10.83
C GLU A 59 -0.91 -0.41 -11.77
N LYS A 60 -1.81 -1.40 -11.65
CA LYS A 60 -2.91 -1.61 -12.61
C LYS A 60 -4.29 -1.32 -12.05
N MET A 61 -4.44 -1.26 -10.72
CA MET A 61 -5.73 -0.97 -10.08
C MET A 61 -5.78 0.46 -9.56
N ASN A 62 -6.99 0.94 -9.26
CA ASN A 62 -7.15 2.30 -8.72
C ASN A 62 -6.64 2.38 -7.27
N PRO A 63 -6.09 3.54 -6.85
CA PRO A 63 -5.51 3.70 -5.52
C PRO A 63 -6.41 3.30 -4.35
N THR A 64 -7.67 3.73 -4.36
CA THR A 64 -8.62 3.45 -3.27
C THR A 64 -8.84 1.96 -3.09
N TYR A 65 -9.00 1.20 -4.18
CA TYR A 65 -9.10 -0.25 -4.13
C TYR A 65 -7.81 -0.89 -3.59
N SER A 66 -6.65 -0.47 -4.10
CA SER A 66 -5.38 -1.10 -3.75
C SER A 66 -5.02 -0.88 -2.28
N VAL A 67 -5.19 0.34 -1.78
CA VAL A 67 -4.99 0.66 -0.35
C VAL A 67 -5.92 -0.21 0.51
N GLN A 68 -7.20 -0.28 0.17
CA GLN A 68 -8.18 -1.09 0.91
C GLN A 68 -7.86 -2.60 0.87
N LEU A 69 -7.51 -3.13 -0.30
CA LEU A 69 -7.09 -4.52 -0.48
C LEU A 69 -5.93 -4.87 0.46
N PHE A 70 -4.96 -3.98 0.58
CA PHE A 70 -3.78 -4.22 1.39
C PHE A 70 -4.03 -4.12 2.89
N VAL A 71 -5.01 -3.33 3.33
CA VAL A 71 -5.51 -3.36 4.72
C VAL A 71 -6.09 -4.75 5.02
N CYS A 72 -6.81 -5.33 4.06
CA CYS A 72 -7.46 -6.64 4.22
C CYS A 72 -6.47 -7.84 4.20
N LEU A 73 -5.20 -7.62 3.88
CA LEU A 73 -4.17 -8.65 3.66
C LEU A 73 -2.93 -8.45 4.56
N PRO A 74 -3.06 -8.38 5.90
CA PRO A 74 -1.92 -8.16 6.80
C PRO A 74 -0.81 -9.22 6.63
N GLU A 75 -1.16 -10.47 6.31
CA GLU A 75 -0.21 -11.56 6.12
C GLU A 75 0.76 -11.34 4.96
N LEU A 76 0.34 -10.57 3.96
CA LEU A 76 1.19 -10.27 2.81
C LEU A 76 2.35 -9.35 3.22
N TRP A 77 2.11 -8.46 4.18
CA TRP A 77 3.08 -7.52 4.71
C TRP A 77 4.04 -8.16 5.73
N GLU A 78 3.66 -9.27 6.36
CA GLU A 78 4.54 -10.03 7.25
C GLU A 78 5.81 -10.52 6.53
N LYS A 79 5.72 -10.85 5.24
CA LYS A 79 6.84 -11.37 4.43
C LYS A 79 7.69 -10.29 3.74
N LEU A 80 7.21 -9.05 3.72
CA LEU A 80 7.85 -7.97 2.97
C LEU A 80 9.17 -7.52 3.60
N THR A 81 10.22 -7.37 2.79
CA THR A 81 11.51 -6.80 3.20
C THR A 81 11.68 -5.37 2.71
N PHE A 82 12.67 -4.64 3.24
CA PHE A 82 13.04 -3.32 2.72
C PHE A 82 13.41 -3.37 1.22
N ASN A 83 14.17 -4.38 0.80
CA ASN A 83 14.56 -4.54 -0.61
C ASN A 83 13.35 -4.79 -1.53
N ASP A 84 12.30 -5.44 -1.04
CA ASP A 84 11.06 -5.60 -1.80
C ASP A 84 10.39 -4.25 -2.06
N VAL A 85 10.33 -3.37 -1.04
CA VAL A 85 9.79 -2.01 -1.16
C VAL A 85 10.58 -1.19 -2.18
N ILE A 86 11.92 -1.22 -2.09
CA ILE A 86 12.78 -0.55 -3.08
C ILE A 86 12.53 -1.12 -4.48
N THR A 87 12.42 -2.44 -4.61
CA THR A 87 12.16 -3.08 -5.91
C THR A 87 10.81 -2.64 -6.49
N LEU A 88 9.77 -2.50 -5.67
CA LEU A 88 8.48 -1.94 -6.10
C LEU A 88 8.62 -0.50 -6.61
N ILE A 89 9.22 0.38 -5.78
CA ILE A 89 9.42 1.80 -6.09
C ILE A 89 10.16 1.98 -7.43
N GLU A 90 11.22 1.20 -7.64
CA GLU A 90 12.05 1.28 -8.86
C GLU A 90 11.37 0.73 -10.13
N ASN A 91 10.30 -0.07 -9.99
CA ASN A 91 9.62 -0.68 -11.13
C ASN A 91 8.32 0.04 -11.53
N PHE A 92 7.79 0.94 -10.70
CA PHE A 92 6.54 1.62 -11.02
C PHE A 92 6.66 2.51 -12.25
N THR A 93 5.60 2.50 -13.07
CA THR A 93 5.51 3.31 -14.29
C THR A 93 4.41 4.38 -14.18
N SER A 94 3.88 4.58 -12.98
CA SER A 94 2.81 5.51 -12.68
C SER A 94 3.02 6.18 -11.31
N PRO A 95 2.81 7.50 -11.18
CA PRO A 95 2.87 8.17 -9.90
C PRO A 95 1.72 7.73 -8.96
N PHE A 96 0.59 7.26 -9.50
CA PHE A 96 -0.51 6.73 -8.69
C PHE A 96 -0.12 5.48 -7.89
N SER A 97 0.80 4.67 -8.42
CA SER A 97 1.35 3.51 -7.71
C SER A 97 2.14 3.95 -6.47
N LEU A 98 2.93 5.03 -6.62
CA LEU A 98 3.66 5.64 -5.51
C LEU A 98 2.69 6.26 -4.50
N TYR A 99 1.62 6.93 -4.95
CA TYR A 99 0.60 7.49 -4.06
C TYR A 99 0.00 6.43 -3.17
N SER A 100 -0.44 5.33 -3.79
CA SER A 100 -1.09 4.21 -3.09
C SER A 100 -0.14 3.52 -2.12
N LEU A 101 1.12 3.32 -2.53
CA LEU A 101 2.13 2.70 -1.66
C LEU A 101 2.45 3.59 -0.45
N VAL A 102 2.69 4.89 -0.66
CA VAL A 102 2.97 5.83 0.44
C VAL A 102 1.75 5.97 1.34
N GLU A 103 0.55 6.17 0.79
CA GLU A 103 -0.68 6.25 1.59
C GLU A 103 -0.83 5.02 2.48
N PHE A 104 -0.70 3.82 1.91
CA PHE A 104 -0.84 2.60 2.69
C PHE A 104 0.26 2.43 3.75
N THR A 105 1.53 2.59 3.36
CA THR A 105 2.67 2.39 4.27
C THR A 105 2.71 3.43 5.38
N TYR A 106 2.42 4.69 5.06
CA TYR A 106 2.39 5.78 6.04
C TYR A 106 1.20 5.63 6.99
N LYS A 107 -0.01 5.46 6.44
CA LYS A 107 -1.25 5.46 7.23
C LYS A 107 -1.44 4.20 8.05
N TYR A 108 -1.20 3.03 7.46
CA TYR A 108 -1.52 1.76 8.10
C TYR A 108 -0.29 1.05 8.67
N LEU A 109 0.89 1.19 8.06
CA LEU A 109 2.10 0.54 8.58
C LEU A 109 2.98 1.45 9.45
N GLU A 110 2.70 2.75 9.49
CA GLU A 110 3.51 3.75 10.21
C GLU A 110 4.98 3.78 9.75
N ILE A 111 5.19 3.60 8.44
CA ILE A 111 6.52 3.65 7.79
C ILE A 111 6.61 4.86 6.85
N ASP A 112 7.70 5.63 6.97
CA ASP A 112 8.07 6.66 6.01
C ASP A 112 9.05 6.11 4.95
N ILE A 113 8.58 6.07 3.70
CA ILE A 113 9.37 5.66 2.51
C ILE A 113 9.63 6.84 1.54
N MET A 114 9.36 8.08 1.94
CA MET A 114 9.41 9.23 1.04
C MET A 114 10.82 9.48 0.50
N ASP A 115 11.85 9.33 1.34
CA ASP A 115 13.24 9.52 0.90
C ASP A 115 13.65 8.49 -0.14
N ASP A 116 13.18 7.25 0.02
CA ASP A 116 13.40 6.14 -0.90
C ASP A 116 12.73 6.36 -2.27
N ILE A 117 11.81 7.31 -2.36
CA ILE A 117 11.18 7.75 -3.61
C ILE A 117 11.92 8.97 -4.17
N PHE A 118 12.06 10.03 -3.37
CA PHE A 118 12.56 11.32 -3.85
C PHE A 118 14.06 11.31 -4.18
N TYR A 119 14.87 10.56 -3.42
CA TYR A 119 16.31 10.47 -3.64
C TYR A 119 16.74 9.25 -4.46
N ASN A 120 15.81 8.39 -4.86
CA ASN A 120 16.12 7.23 -5.69
C ASN A 120 16.26 7.62 -7.16
N GLU A 121 17.46 7.43 -7.72
CA GLU A 121 17.82 7.81 -9.10
C GLU A 121 17.01 7.08 -10.18
N LYS A 122 16.42 5.93 -9.86
CA LYS A 122 15.66 5.12 -10.82
C LYS A 122 14.19 5.52 -10.90
N VAL A 123 13.69 6.32 -9.95
CA VAL A 123 12.33 6.86 -10.03
C VAL A 123 12.34 8.05 -10.98
N ASP A 124 11.42 8.03 -11.95
CA ASP A 124 11.30 9.10 -12.95
C ASP A 124 11.08 10.47 -12.28
N LEU A 125 11.82 11.49 -12.75
CA LEU A 125 11.79 12.82 -12.16
C LEU A 125 10.38 13.45 -12.21
N LYS A 126 9.61 13.20 -13.26
CA LYS A 126 8.23 13.66 -13.35
C LYS A 126 7.39 13.02 -12.26
N PHE A 127 7.54 11.71 -12.01
CA PHE A 127 6.79 11.03 -10.96
C PHE A 127 7.12 11.59 -9.57
N LYS A 128 8.38 11.92 -9.31
CA LYS A 128 8.78 12.60 -8.07
C LYS A 128 8.08 13.95 -7.91
N LYS A 129 8.05 14.77 -8.97
CA LYS A 129 7.37 16.09 -8.96
C LYS A 129 5.87 15.95 -8.74
N ASP A 130 5.25 14.98 -9.39
CA ASP A 130 3.83 14.69 -9.26
C ASP A 130 3.50 14.22 -7.83
N CYS A 131 4.30 13.32 -7.26
CA CYS A 131 4.21 12.89 -5.84
C CYS A 131 4.35 14.06 -4.87
N LEU A 132 5.37 14.91 -5.05
CA LEU A 132 5.60 16.04 -4.17
C LEU A 132 4.40 16.99 -4.16
N SER A 133 3.91 17.35 -5.35
CA SER A 133 2.74 18.22 -5.51
C SER A 133 1.46 17.60 -4.92
N TYR A 134 1.27 16.29 -5.10
CA TYR A 134 0.14 15.57 -4.54
C TYR A 134 0.17 15.57 -3.02
N PHE A 135 1.26 15.04 -2.42
CA PHE A 135 1.33 14.90 -0.96
C PHE A 135 1.27 16.24 -0.25
N MET A 136 1.87 17.31 -0.78
CA MET A 136 1.74 18.65 -0.20
C MET A 136 0.28 19.11 -0.01
N LYS A 137 -0.64 18.62 -0.85
CA LYS A 137 -2.09 18.94 -0.76
C LYS A 137 -2.88 17.93 0.06
N THR A 138 -2.35 16.72 0.23
CA THR A 138 -3.06 15.58 0.82
C THR A 138 -2.38 15.02 2.07
N ILE A 139 -1.40 15.70 2.67
CA ILE A 139 -0.66 15.22 3.86
C ILE A 139 -1.61 14.70 4.95
N ALA A 140 -2.75 15.37 5.17
CA ALA A 140 -3.73 14.95 6.17
C ALA A 140 -4.23 13.50 5.96
N ASN A 141 -4.33 13.03 4.72
CA ASN A 141 -4.83 11.70 4.37
C ASN A 141 -3.80 10.60 4.67
N LEU A 142 -2.53 10.95 4.93
CA LEU A 142 -1.50 9.99 5.30
C LEU A 142 -1.65 9.50 6.76
N TYR A 143 -2.54 10.10 7.54
CA TYR A 143 -2.77 9.76 8.93
C TYR A 143 -4.17 9.18 9.10
N MET A 144 -4.30 8.20 9.99
CA MET A 144 -5.61 7.71 10.39
C MET A 144 -6.40 8.81 11.10
N ASN A 145 -7.64 9.00 10.67
CA ASN A 145 -8.63 9.83 11.35
C ASN A 145 -9.53 8.97 12.25
N GLU A 146 -10.44 9.61 12.99
CA GLU A 146 -11.36 8.93 13.91
C GLU A 146 -12.20 7.83 13.23
N PHE A 147 -12.64 8.04 11.98
CA PHE A 147 -13.38 7.03 11.23
C PHE A 147 -12.52 5.81 10.94
N ASP A 148 -11.28 5.99 10.49
CA ASP A 148 -10.38 4.88 10.22
C ASP A 148 -10.16 3.99 11.47
N TYR A 149 -10.10 4.61 12.64
CA TYR A 149 -10.03 3.89 13.92
C TYR A 149 -11.32 3.15 14.22
N MET A 150 -12.47 3.81 14.12
CA MET A 150 -13.78 3.18 14.35
C MET A 150 -13.99 1.97 13.43
N GLU A 151 -13.65 2.09 12.14
CA GLU A 151 -13.82 1.00 11.17
C GLU A 151 -12.96 -0.24 11.50
N LEU A 152 -11.75 -0.03 12.03
CA LEU A 152 -10.86 -1.12 12.49
C LEU A 152 -11.26 -1.65 13.87
N GLU A 153 -11.79 -0.82 14.77
CA GLU A 153 -12.30 -1.26 16.08
C GLU A 153 -13.56 -2.11 15.93
N ASP A 154 -14.49 -1.69 15.07
CA ASP A 154 -15.72 -2.41 14.74
C ASP A 154 -15.50 -3.57 13.76
N ASN A 155 -14.24 -3.79 13.33
CA ASN A 155 -13.85 -4.87 12.43
C ASN A 155 -14.64 -4.88 11.11
N LEU A 156 -14.98 -3.70 10.58
CA LEU A 156 -15.81 -3.55 9.38
C LEU A 156 -15.13 -4.14 8.13
N TYR A 157 -13.80 -4.16 8.12
CA TYR A 157 -12.98 -4.73 7.05
C TYR A 157 -12.70 -6.22 7.20
N GLY A 158 -13.12 -6.85 8.31
CA GLY A 158 -12.66 -8.17 8.73
C GLY A 158 -11.20 -8.21 9.19
N VAL A 159 -10.56 -7.03 9.29
CA VAL A 159 -9.26 -6.82 9.92
C VAL A 159 -9.43 -5.80 11.03
N ASN A 160 -8.89 -6.09 12.20
CA ASN A 160 -8.95 -5.20 13.36
C ASN A 160 -7.63 -4.46 13.62
N ILE A 161 -7.69 -3.46 14.50
CA ILE A 161 -6.53 -2.64 14.85
C ILE A 161 -5.36 -3.43 15.44
N GLU A 162 -5.61 -4.51 16.17
CA GLU A 162 -4.55 -5.34 16.77
C GLU A 162 -3.76 -6.12 15.72
N GLN A 163 -4.44 -6.58 14.65
CA GLN A 163 -3.76 -7.18 13.50
C GLN A 163 -2.86 -6.15 12.81
N ILE A 164 -3.32 -4.91 12.61
CA ILE A 164 -2.51 -3.84 12.04
C ILE A 164 -1.32 -3.49 12.94
N LYS A 165 -1.52 -3.34 14.26
CA LYS A 165 -0.45 -3.08 15.23
C LYS A 165 0.63 -4.16 15.22
N LYS A 166 0.25 -5.44 15.08
CA LYS A 166 1.21 -6.54 14.96
C LYS A 166 2.14 -6.35 13.75
N ILE A 167 1.59 -5.95 12.60
CA ILE A 167 2.38 -5.65 11.40
C ILE A 167 3.26 -4.41 11.61
N ARG A 168 2.74 -3.33 12.21
CA ARG A 168 3.52 -2.13 12.55
C ARG A 168 4.75 -2.48 13.39
N GLN A 169 4.56 -3.31 14.42
CA GLN A 169 5.64 -3.69 15.34
C GLN A 169 6.79 -4.43 14.62
N LYS A 170 6.49 -5.23 13.59
CA LYS A 170 7.51 -5.87 12.76
C LYS A 170 8.41 -4.82 12.10
N PHE A 171 7.81 -3.83 11.44
CA PHE A 171 8.58 -2.80 10.71
C PHE A 171 9.29 -1.83 11.65
N LYS A 172 8.69 -1.51 12.79
CA LYS A 172 9.34 -0.71 13.85
C LYS A 172 10.64 -1.35 14.37
N ASN A 173 10.73 -2.69 14.33
CA ASN A 173 11.90 -3.44 14.76
C ASN A 173 12.97 -3.61 13.66
N ASP A 174 12.69 -3.20 12.42
CA ASP A 174 13.63 -3.27 11.30
C ASP A 174 14.28 -1.90 11.08
N SER A 175 15.59 -1.81 11.35
CA SER A 175 16.35 -0.56 11.30
C SER A 175 16.47 0.06 9.91
N ASN A 176 16.10 -0.66 8.84
CA ASN A 176 16.09 -0.12 7.49
C ASN A 176 14.86 0.76 7.24
N PHE A 177 13.79 0.58 8.02
CA PHE A 177 12.58 1.39 7.88
C PHE A 177 12.59 2.58 8.81
N LYS A 178 12.16 3.73 8.29
CA LYS A 178 11.94 4.94 9.08
C LYS A 178 10.51 4.97 9.58
N ASN A 179 10.31 5.38 10.83
CA ASN A 179 8.97 5.62 11.36
C ASN A 179 8.37 6.88 10.73
N VAL A 180 7.05 6.93 10.68
CA VAL A 180 6.32 8.17 10.35
C VAL A 180 6.66 9.31 11.29
N MET A 181 6.60 10.52 10.76
CA MET A 181 6.85 11.77 11.47
C MET A 181 5.51 12.46 11.77
N PRO A 182 5.49 13.45 12.67
CA PRO A 182 4.36 14.37 12.79
C PRO A 182 4.05 15.10 11.47
N LYS A 183 2.78 15.48 11.29
CA LYS A 183 2.27 16.15 10.09
C LYS A 183 3.08 17.38 9.67
N GLU A 184 3.44 18.22 10.64
CA GLU A 184 4.22 19.44 10.42
C GLU A 184 5.63 19.13 9.91
N ASP A 185 6.27 18.09 10.45
CA ASP A 185 7.60 17.66 10.04
C ASP A 185 7.58 17.10 8.61
N VAL A 186 6.52 16.38 8.23
CA VAL A 186 6.33 15.94 6.83
C VAL A 186 6.20 17.13 5.91
N TYR A 187 5.40 18.13 6.27
CA TYR A 187 5.26 19.34 5.47
C TYR A 187 6.60 20.05 5.29
N ASN A 188 7.37 20.20 6.37
CA ASN A 188 8.70 20.81 6.34
C ASN A 188 9.66 20.01 5.45
N LYS A 189 9.67 18.67 5.61
CA LYS A 189 10.47 17.75 4.80
C LYS A 189 10.16 17.92 3.32
N LEU A 190 8.88 17.79 2.93
CA LEU A 190 8.46 17.93 1.54
C LEU A 190 8.80 19.32 0.98
N SER A 191 8.60 20.39 1.76
CA SER A 191 8.93 21.76 1.35
C SER A 191 10.44 21.99 1.12
N ALA A 192 11.29 21.19 1.77
CA ALA A 192 12.74 21.28 1.63
C ALA A 192 13.31 20.48 0.44
N ILE A 193 12.51 19.61 -0.18
CA ILE A 193 12.95 18.78 -1.31
C ILE A 193 13.19 19.66 -2.55
N GLN A 194 14.39 19.57 -3.10
CA GLN A 194 14.79 20.28 -4.32
C GLN A 194 14.91 19.27 -5.48
N ILE A 195 13.88 19.19 -6.34
CA ILE A 195 13.79 18.28 -7.51
C ILE A 195 13.21 18.98 -8.75
#